data_AF-A0A967YLE4-F1
#
_entry.id   AF-A0A967YLE4-F1
#
_cell.length_a   1.000
_cell.length_b   1.000
_cell.length_c   1.000
_cell.angle_alpha   90.00
_cell.angle_beta   90.00
_cell.angle_gamma   90.00
#
_symmetry.space_group_name_H-M   'P 1'
#
loop_
_entity.id
_entity.type
_entity.pdbx_description
1 polymer ?
#
loop_
_entity_poly.entity_id
_entity_poly.type
_entity_poly.pdbx_seq_one_letter_code
_entity_poly.pdbx_strand_id
1 'polypeptide(L)'
;MKKTNIYQNQSQELLHLFEEAGSSKKVMCVAMDYAKNDHLVMFLNGHGDIVRKPFSVKNTPEGIAYIDDQVTRFCRRRGIEKKHVFFGGEDANSFAKNFVSTLRSKGFIVANVNAHDAKKQRGNVQASTDRIDLMGIASLLLNCRANCCAAQWGIYGNLRTLVRHRR
;
A
#
# COMPACT_ATOMS: atom_id res chain seq x y z
N MET A 1 14.14 1.25 20.52
CA MET A 1 14.75 -0.05 20.16
C MET A 1 13.89 -0.72 19.10
N LYS A 2 14.46 -1.19 17.98
CA LYS A 2 13.72 -2.05 17.04
C LYS A 2 13.39 -3.35 17.77
N LYS A 3 12.11 -3.67 17.95
CA LYS A 3 11.68 -4.97 18.50
C LYS A 3 12.24 -6.07 17.61
N THR A 4 12.90 -7.06 18.20
CA THR A 4 13.40 -8.23 17.49
C THR A 4 12.20 -9.05 17.04
N ASN A 5 11.92 -9.06 15.75
CA ASN A 5 10.77 -9.76 15.19
C ASN A 5 11.27 -10.95 14.35
N ILE A 6 10.71 -12.14 14.59
CA ILE A 6 11.00 -13.36 13.83
C ILE A 6 10.55 -13.26 12.36
N TYR A 7 9.62 -12.35 12.06
CA TYR A 7 9.15 -12.06 10.71
C TYR A 7 10.15 -11.13 9.99
N GLN A 8 11.14 -11.74 9.34
CA GLN A 8 12.20 -11.04 8.61
C GLN A 8 11.71 -10.16 7.44
N ASN A 9 10.50 -10.44 6.91
CA ASN A 9 9.95 -9.80 5.71
C ASN A 9 8.73 -8.89 5.99
N GLN A 10 8.52 -8.48 7.24
CA GLN A 10 7.41 -7.58 7.60
C GLN A 10 7.87 -6.14 7.83
N SER A 11 7.08 -5.19 7.33
CA SER A 11 7.25 -3.77 7.58
C SER A 11 6.99 -3.44 9.04
N GLN A 12 8.01 -2.92 9.71
CA GLN A 12 7.89 -2.46 11.09
C GLN A 12 6.99 -1.22 11.19
N GLU A 13 6.90 -0.40 10.13
CA GLU A 13 6.01 0.78 10.10
C GLU A 13 4.53 0.37 10.07
N LEU A 14 4.19 -0.65 9.28
CA LEU A 14 2.82 -1.18 9.25
C LEU A 14 2.49 -1.87 10.58
N LEU A 15 3.39 -2.70 11.10
CA LEU A 15 3.19 -3.35 12.40
C LEU A 15 2.96 -2.31 13.51
N HIS A 16 3.73 -1.22 13.53
CA HIS A 16 3.54 -0.15 14.50
C HIS A 16 2.19 0.54 14.34
N LEU A 17 1.75 0.79 13.10
CA LEU A 17 0.42 1.36 12.83
C LEU A 17 -0.71 0.45 13.33
N PHE A 18 -0.59 -0.87 13.14
CA PHE A 18 -1.56 -1.84 13.66
C PHE A 18 -1.54 -1.92 15.20
N GLU A 19 -0.36 -1.87 15.82
CA GLU A 19 -0.20 -1.80 17.29
C GLU A 19 -0.82 -0.51 17.85
N GLU A 20 -0.54 0.65 17.24
CA GLU A 20 -1.02 1.97 17.69
C GLU A 20 -2.54 2.10 17.56
N ALA A 21 -3.13 1.53 16.49
CA ALA A 21 -4.57 1.51 16.30
C ALA A 21 -5.30 0.67 17.37
N GLY A 22 -4.59 -0.23 18.07
CA GLY A 22 -5.11 -1.13 19.12
C GLY A 22 -6.10 -2.20 18.63
N SER A 23 -6.66 -2.05 17.42
CA SER A 23 -7.55 -3.02 16.79
C SER A 23 -7.43 -2.94 15.27
N SER A 24 -7.33 -4.10 14.61
CA SER A 24 -7.28 -4.18 13.15
C SER A 24 -8.55 -3.62 12.47
N LYS A 25 -9.70 -3.57 13.16
CA LYS A 25 -10.92 -2.89 12.64
C LYS A 25 -10.73 -1.38 12.48
N LYS A 26 -9.82 -0.79 13.28
CA LYS A 26 -9.51 0.64 13.28
C LYS A 26 -8.39 1.00 12.31
N VAL A 27 -7.92 0.04 11.51
CA VAL A 27 -6.94 0.25 10.45
C VAL A 27 -7.64 0.19 9.10
N MET A 28 -7.29 1.12 8.22
CA MET A 28 -7.76 1.11 6.83
C MET A 28 -6.59 0.96 5.87
N CYS A 29 -6.68 -0.06 5.02
CA CYS A 29 -5.75 -0.34 3.94
C CYS A 29 -6.38 0.12 2.62
N VAL A 30 -5.68 0.98 1.89
CA VAL A 30 -6.08 1.41 0.54
C VAL A 30 -5.17 0.71 -0.47
N ALA A 31 -5.66 -0.38 -1.04
CA ALA A 31 -4.97 -1.09 -2.12
C ALA A 31 -5.15 -0.33 -3.44
N MET A 32 -4.05 -0.13 -4.17
CA MET A 32 -4.01 0.59 -5.44
C MET A 32 -3.28 -0.22 -6.49
N ASP A 33 -3.87 -0.31 -7.67
CA ASP A 33 -3.22 -0.77 -8.89
C ASP A 33 -3.00 0.43 -9.82
N TYR A 34 -1.73 0.67 -10.16
CA TYR A 34 -1.31 1.91 -10.80
C TYR A 34 -1.37 1.80 -12.33
N ALA A 35 -2.36 2.44 -12.96
CA ALA A 35 -2.38 2.63 -14.40
C ALA A 35 -1.92 4.04 -14.84
N LYS A 36 -1.71 4.23 -16.14
CA LYS A 36 -1.29 5.51 -16.74
C LYS A 36 -2.33 6.62 -16.55
N ASN A 37 -3.60 6.30 -16.81
CA ASN A 37 -4.71 7.26 -16.81
C ASN A 37 -5.53 7.16 -15.52
N ASP A 38 -5.99 5.95 -15.17
CA ASP A 38 -6.88 5.72 -14.04
C ASP A 38 -6.35 4.58 -13.17
N HIS A 39 -5.97 4.87 -11.93
CA HIS A 39 -5.60 3.89 -10.93
C HIS A 39 -6.85 3.15 -10.43
N LEU A 40 -6.77 1.84 -10.26
CA LEU A 40 -7.84 1.06 -9.65
C LEU A 40 -7.59 0.98 -8.13
N VAL A 41 -8.58 1.38 -7.34
CA VAL A 41 -8.43 1.54 -5.89
C VAL A 41 -9.49 0.75 -5.14
N MET A 42 -9.11 0.08 -4.06
CA MET A 42 -10.02 -0.68 -3.18
C MET A 42 -9.70 -0.40 -1.72
N PHE A 43 -10.74 -0.26 -0.90
CA PHE A 43 -10.58 -0.02 0.54
C PHE A 43 -10.87 -1.31 1.30
N LEU A 44 -9.95 -1.67 2.17
CA LEU A 44 -10.07 -2.81 3.08
C LEU A 44 -9.87 -2.35 4.53
N ASN A 45 -10.44 -3.08 5.47
CA ASN A 45 -10.06 -2.93 6.88
C ASN A 45 -8.84 -3.80 7.19
N GLY A 46 -8.26 -3.66 8.39
CA GLY A 46 -7.14 -4.48 8.82
C GLY A 46 -7.43 -5.98 9.00
N HIS A 47 -8.68 -6.43 8.85
CA HIS A 47 -9.03 -7.86 8.81
C HIS A 47 -9.08 -8.43 7.38
N GLY A 48 -9.11 -7.55 6.37
CA GLY A 48 -9.29 -7.94 4.97
C GLY A 48 -10.73 -7.89 4.46
N ASP A 49 -11.67 -7.36 5.25
CA ASP A 49 -13.03 -7.09 4.75
C ASP A 49 -13.01 -5.91 3.78
N ILE A 50 -13.63 -6.09 2.62
CA ILE A 50 -13.78 -5.04 1.61
C ILE A 50 -14.76 -3.98 2.16
N VAL A 51 -14.22 -2.81 2.47
CA VAL A 51 -14.99 -1.64 2.95
C VAL A 51 -15.64 -0.90 1.78
N ARG A 52 -14.94 -0.89 0.63
CA ARG A 52 -15.45 -0.33 -0.62
C ARG A 52 -14.98 -1.18 -1.79
N LYS A 53 -15.92 -1.52 -2.68
CA LYS A 53 -15.61 -2.20 -3.94
C LYS A 53 -14.60 -1.39 -4.79
N PRO A 54 -13.82 -2.05 -5.67
CA PRO A 54 -12.87 -1.38 -6.54
C PRO A 54 -13.50 -0.23 -7.32
N PHE A 55 -12.81 0.89 -7.41
CA PHE A 55 -13.23 2.08 -8.15
C PHE A 55 -12.02 2.77 -8.80
N SER A 56 -12.26 3.43 -9.93
CA SER A 56 -11.21 4.11 -10.69
C SER A 56 -10.94 5.51 -10.14
N VAL A 57 -9.67 5.90 -10.13
CA VAL A 57 -9.19 7.22 -9.73
C VAL A 57 -8.24 7.75 -10.78
N LYS A 58 -8.52 8.94 -11.29
CA LYS A 58 -7.68 9.61 -12.27
C LYS A 58 -6.28 9.90 -11.70
N ASN A 59 -5.24 9.68 -12.50
CA ASN A 59 -3.87 10.11 -12.21
C ASN A 59 -3.71 11.63 -12.42
N THR A 60 -4.45 12.40 -11.64
CA THR A 60 -4.54 13.86 -11.71
C THR A 60 -4.64 14.43 -10.28
N PRO A 61 -4.33 15.72 -10.07
CA PRO A 61 -4.51 16.37 -8.77
C PRO A 61 -5.95 16.25 -8.24
N GLU A 62 -6.94 16.30 -9.12
CA GLU A 62 -8.36 16.11 -8.79
C GLU A 62 -8.62 14.69 -8.29
N GLY A 63 -7.96 13.69 -8.87
CA GLY A 63 -8.02 12.30 -8.39
C GLY A 63 -7.41 12.11 -7.00
N ILE A 64 -6.33 12.82 -6.69
CA ILE A 64 -5.73 12.82 -5.34
C ILE A 64 -6.68 13.46 -4.33
N ALA A 65 -7.29 14.59 -4.68
CA ALA A 65 -8.30 15.25 -3.83
C ALA A 65 -9.52 14.34 -3.63
N TYR A 66 -9.94 13.63 -4.67
CA TYR A 66 -11.03 12.68 -4.60
C TYR A 66 -10.72 11.52 -3.65
N ILE A 67 -9.56 10.87 -3.73
CA ILE A 67 -9.18 9.81 -2.78
C ILE A 67 -9.17 10.34 -1.35
N ASP A 68 -8.60 11.51 -1.12
CA ASP A 68 -8.48 12.10 0.22
C ASP A 68 -9.85 12.39 0.86
N ASP A 69 -10.79 12.93 0.08
CA ASP A 69 -12.19 13.10 0.50
C ASP A 69 -12.83 11.74 0.81
N GLN A 70 -12.64 10.73 -0.06
CA GLN A 70 -13.19 9.40 0.17
C GLN A 70 -12.63 8.75 1.44
N VAL A 71 -11.32 8.82 1.66
CA VAL A 71 -10.66 8.35 2.88
C VAL A 71 -11.26 9.07 4.08
N THR A 72 -11.36 10.40 4.04
CA THR A 72 -11.92 11.21 5.14
C THR A 72 -13.37 10.81 5.47
N ARG A 73 -14.21 10.58 4.45
CA ARG A 73 -15.61 10.13 4.63
C ARG A 73 -15.72 8.74 5.22
N PHE A 74 -14.83 7.81 4.86
CA PHE A 74 -14.81 6.47 5.42
C PHE A 74 -14.24 6.45 6.85
N CYS A 75 -13.19 7.22 7.10
CA CYS A 75 -12.64 7.46 8.43
C CYS A 75 -13.72 7.93 9.40
N ARG A 76 -14.48 8.98 9.02
CA ARG A 76 -15.57 9.51 9.85
C ARG A 76 -16.67 8.49 10.12
N ARG A 77 -17.08 7.72 9.10
CA ARG A 77 -18.16 6.72 9.22
C ARG A 77 -17.80 5.54 10.11
N ARG A 78 -16.52 5.15 10.16
CA ARG A 78 -16.06 3.99 10.94
C ARG A 78 -15.29 4.33 12.21
N GLY A 79 -15.11 5.61 12.52
CA GLY A 79 -14.32 6.05 13.66
C GLY A 79 -12.83 5.66 13.54
N ILE A 80 -12.30 5.68 12.32
CA ILE A 80 -10.89 5.39 12.03
C ILE A 80 -10.13 6.71 11.97
N GLU A 81 -9.05 6.83 12.74
CA GLU A 81 -8.17 7.99 12.68
C GLU A 81 -7.35 8.01 11.39
N LYS A 82 -7.11 9.20 10.84
CA LYS A 82 -6.37 9.35 9.56
C LYS A 82 -4.94 8.75 9.62
N LYS A 83 -4.31 8.77 10.80
CA LYS A 83 -2.99 8.15 11.03
C LYS A 83 -2.98 6.62 10.90
N HIS A 84 -4.14 5.97 11.08
CA HIS A 84 -4.28 4.52 10.92
C HIS A 84 -4.70 4.13 9.49
N VAL A 85 -4.57 5.06 8.55
CA VAL A 85 -4.79 4.80 7.12
C VAL A 85 -3.44 4.67 6.44
N PHE A 86 -3.26 3.58 5.70
CA PHE A 86 -2.10 3.41 4.85
C PHE A 86 -2.54 2.99 3.45
N PHE A 87 -1.73 3.40 2.48
CA PHE A 87 -1.89 3.06 1.08
C PHE A 87 -0.89 1.97 0.73
N GLY A 88 -1.25 1.13 -0.24
CA GLY A 88 -0.24 0.32 -0.87
C GLY A 88 -0.62 -0.15 -2.26
N GLY A 89 0.41 -0.38 -3.06
CA GLY A 89 0.25 -0.81 -4.44
C GLY A 89 1.48 -1.54 -4.92
N GLU A 90 1.37 -2.14 -6.11
CA GLU A 90 2.52 -2.71 -6.82
C GLU A 90 3.53 -1.61 -7.21
N ASP A 91 4.74 -2.00 -7.62
CA ASP A 91 5.80 -1.07 -8.02
C ASP A 91 5.30 0.09 -8.90
N ALA A 92 5.33 1.30 -8.34
CA ALA A 92 4.86 2.50 -9.00
C ALA A 92 5.80 2.87 -10.17
N ASN A 93 5.32 2.65 -11.40
CA ASN A 93 5.97 3.10 -12.61
C ASN A 93 6.17 4.63 -12.61
N SER A 94 7.03 5.14 -13.49
CA SER A 94 7.36 6.58 -13.61
C SER A 94 6.14 7.50 -13.62
N PHE A 95 5.04 7.07 -14.22
CA PHE A 95 3.77 7.81 -14.30
C PHE A 95 3.02 7.96 -12.96
N ALA A 96 3.18 7.02 -12.02
CA ALA A 96 2.49 7.03 -10.73
C ALA A 96 3.36 7.60 -9.58
N LYS A 97 4.64 7.91 -9.84
CA LYS A 97 5.56 8.47 -8.83
C LYS A 97 5.08 9.79 -8.26
N ASN A 98 4.52 10.67 -9.10
CA ASN A 98 3.98 11.96 -8.65
C ASN A 98 2.79 11.77 -7.71
N PHE A 99 1.93 10.80 -8.02
CA PHE A 99 0.78 10.42 -7.20
C PHE A 99 1.23 9.92 -5.83
N VAL A 100 2.16 8.96 -5.80
CA VAL A 100 2.73 8.39 -4.57
C VAL A 100 3.45 9.46 -3.74
N SER A 101 4.25 10.32 -4.38
CA SER A 101 4.99 11.39 -3.70
C SER A 101 4.04 12.39 -3.06
N THR A 102 2.92 12.72 -3.71
CA THR A 102 1.92 13.63 -3.17
C THR A 102 1.19 13.02 -1.97
N LEU A 103 0.83 11.73 -2.04
CA LEU A 103 0.24 11.02 -0.90
C LEU A 103 1.18 10.96 0.31
N ARG A 104 2.47 10.73 0.08
CA ARG A 104 3.49 10.78 1.14
C ARG A 104 3.65 12.18 1.72
N SER A 105 3.62 13.21 0.88
CA SER A 105 3.70 14.61 1.32
C SER A 105 2.51 15.04 2.17
N LYS A 106 1.34 14.40 1.99
CA LYS A 106 0.16 14.57 2.85
C LYS A 106 0.26 13.83 4.20
N GLY A 107 1.34 13.09 4.44
CA GLY A 107 1.58 12.37 5.70
C GLY A 107 1.03 10.95 5.74
N PHE A 108 0.58 10.39 4.61
CA PHE A 108 0.15 9.00 4.57
C PHE A 108 1.32 8.04 4.35
N ILE A 109 1.25 6.86 4.99
CA ILE A 109 2.17 5.76 4.72
C ILE A 109 1.79 5.14 3.36
N VAL A 110 2.73 5.10 2.42
CA VAL A 110 2.55 4.44 1.12
C VAL A 110 3.55 3.29 0.98
N ALA A 111 3.01 2.08 1.06
CA ALA A 111 3.74 0.82 1.05
C ALA A 111 3.77 0.20 -0.36
N ASN A 112 4.95 -0.16 -0.84
CA ASN A 112 5.12 -0.80 -2.14
C ASN A 112 5.24 -2.32 -1.97
N VAL A 113 4.45 -3.07 -2.73
CA VAL A 113 4.47 -4.53 -2.74
C VAL A 113 5.23 -5.01 -3.97
N ASN A 114 6.04 -6.06 -3.82
CA ASN A 114 6.74 -6.67 -4.94
C ASN A 114 5.72 -7.41 -5.84
N ALA A 115 5.67 -7.01 -7.12
CA ALA A 115 4.86 -7.62 -8.18
C ALA A 115 4.94 -9.16 -8.20
N HIS A 116 6.15 -9.68 -8.02
CA HIS A 116 6.42 -11.12 -8.07
C HIS A 116 5.76 -11.86 -6.89
N ASP A 117 5.77 -11.27 -5.69
CA ASP A 117 5.13 -11.85 -4.52
C ASP A 117 3.60 -11.75 -4.62
N ALA A 118 3.09 -10.64 -5.19
CA ALA A 118 1.66 -10.48 -5.49
C ALA A 118 1.18 -11.55 -6.47
N LYS A 119 2.01 -11.90 -7.47
CA LYS A 119 1.73 -12.96 -8.44
C LYS A 119 1.71 -14.36 -7.81
N LYS A 120 2.52 -14.62 -6.77
CA LYS A 120 2.52 -15.91 -6.05
C LYS A 120 1.28 -16.11 -5.17
N GLN A 121 0.73 -15.04 -4.62
CA GLN A 121 -0.59 -15.08 -3.94
C GLN A 121 -1.76 -15.30 -4.92
N ARG A 122 -1.45 -15.29 -6.24
CA ARG A 122 -2.21 -15.70 -7.43
C ARG A 122 -3.02 -17.00 -7.33
N GLY A 123 -2.46 -17.98 -6.62
CA GLY A 123 -2.98 -19.33 -6.43
C GLY A 123 -3.70 -19.94 -7.64
N ASN A 124 -3.00 -20.47 -8.64
CA ASN A 124 -3.54 -21.31 -9.74
C ASN A 124 -4.86 -20.90 -10.43
N VAL A 125 -5.32 -19.65 -10.32
CA VAL A 125 -6.49 -19.18 -11.06
C VAL A 125 -6.03 -18.64 -12.42
N GLN A 126 -6.49 -19.31 -13.48
CA GLN A 126 -6.02 -19.16 -14.86
C GLN A 126 -6.49 -17.86 -15.56
N ALA A 127 -7.25 -17.01 -14.87
CA ALA A 127 -7.78 -15.75 -15.40
C ALA A 127 -7.37 -14.57 -14.50
N SER A 128 -6.48 -13.68 -14.96
CA SER A 128 -6.16 -12.44 -14.25
C SER A 128 -7.25 -11.40 -14.53
N THR A 129 -8.13 -11.18 -13.56
CA THR A 129 -9.03 -10.03 -13.57
C THR A 129 -8.43 -8.95 -12.68
N ASP A 130 -8.59 -7.66 -13.00
CA ASP A 130 -8.02 -6.54 -12.21
C ASP A 130 -8.38 -6.63 -10.72
N ARG A 131 -9.54 -7.22 -10.40
CA ARG A 131 -9.98 -7.48 -9.03
C ARG A 131 -9.13 -8.53 -8.30
N ILE A 132 -8.67 -9.57 -8.99
CA ILE A 132 -7.83 -10.64 -8.42
C ILE A 132 -6.44 -10.08 -8.10
N ASP A 133 -5.92 -9.22 -8.98
CA ASP A 133 -4.63 -8.57 -8.79
C ASP A 133 -4.66 -7.63 -7.58
N LEU A 134 -5.72 -6.84 -7.45
CA LEU A 134 -5.93 -5.94 -6.30
C LEU A 134 -6.13 -6.71 -4.97
N MET A 135 -6.74 -7.89 -5.00
CA MET A 135 -6.86 -8.77 -3.83
C MET A 135 -5.52 -9.37 -3.42
N GLY A 136 -4.66 -9.74 -4.38
CA GLY A 136 -3.29 -10.21 -4.09
C GLY A 136 -2.44 -9.13 -3.43
N ILE A 137 -2.52 -7.89 -3.93
CA ILE A 137 -1.87 -6.70 -3.33
C ILE A 137 -2.39 -6.48 -1.90
N ALA A 138 -3.72 -6.47 -1.73
CA ALA A 138 -4.35 -6.29 -0.42
C ALA A 138 -3.91 -7.35 0.60
N SER A 139 -3.85 -8.62 0.20
CA SER A 139 -3.39 -9.71 1.07
C SER A 139 -1.95 -9.52 1.53
N LEU A 140 -1.04 -9.08 0.66
CA LEU A 140 0.34 -8.81 1.04
C LEU A 140 0.49 -7.60 1.95
N LEU A 141 -0.31 -6.56 1.72
CA LEU A 141 -0.38 -5.38 2.57
C LEU A 141 -0.86 -5.72 3.99
N LEU A 142 -1.91 -6.52 4.10
CA LEU A 142 -2.45 -6.96 5.39
C LEU A 142 -1.51 -7.90 6.14
N ASN A 143 -0.75 -8.73 5.41
CA ASN A 143 0.33 -9.53 5.97
C ASN A 143 1.58 -8.71 6.33
N CYS A 144 1.52 -7.37 6.21
CA CYS A 144 2.60 -6.42 6.42
C CYS A 144 3.84 -6.69 5.56
N ARG A 145 3.71 -7.43 4.45
CA ARG A 145 4.81 -7.76 3.52
C ARG A 145 4.92 -6.69 2.44
N ALA A 146 5.14 -5.45 2.85
CA ALA A 146 5.24 -4.32 1.94
C ALA A 146 6.40 -3.39 2.34
N ASN A 147 7.10 -2.85 1.36
CA ASN A 147 8.22 -1.94 1.58
C ASN A 147 7.70 -0.51 1.76
N CYS A 148 7.82 0.04 2.97
CA CYS A 148 7.38 1.41 3.27
C CYS A 148 8.51 2.45 3.15
N CYS A 149 9.76 2.01 3.03
CA CYS A 149 10.92 2.89 3.01
C CYS A 149 11.12 3.57 1.64
N ALA A 150 11.13 4.91 1.62
CA ALA A 150 11.40 5.70 0.41
C ALA A 150 12.83 5.53 -0.14
N ALA A 151 13.78 5.07 0.69
CA ALA A 151 15.21 5.01 0.39
C ALA A 151 15.65 3.89 -0.57
N GLN A 152 14.73 3.12 -1.14
CA GLN A 152 15.08 2.05 -2.10
C GLN A 152 15.39 2.55 -3.51
N TRP A 153 15.11 3.82 -3.81
CA TRP A 153 15.34 4.39 -5.13
C TRP A 153 16.18 5.66 -5.04
N GLY A 154 17.00 5.90 -6.07
CA GLY A 154 17.99 6.98 -6.08
C GLY A 154 19.30 6.56 -5.42
N ILE A 155 20.04 7.53 -4.86
CA ILE A 155 21.42 7.36 -4.38
C ILE A 155 21.54 6.22 -3.35
N TYR A 156 20.61 6.14 -2.39
CA TYR A 156 20.60 5.10 -1.35
C TYR A 156 20.29 3.69 -1.87
N GLY A 157 19.41 3.59 -2.87
CA GLY A 157 19.14 2.33 -3.57
C GLY A 157 20.37 1.83 -4.34
N ASN A 158 21.00 2.73 -5.09
CA ASN A 158 22.21 2.43 -5.85
C ASN A 158 23.36 1.99 -4.93
N LEU A 159 23.57 2.70 -3.81
CA LEU A 159 24.56 2.31 -2.79
C LEU A 159 24.28 0.91 -2.23
N ARG A 160 23.03 0.58 -1.94
CA ARG A 160 22.65 -0.74 -1.42
C ARG A 160 22.92 -1.85 -2.44
N THR A 161 22.61 -1.62 -3.71
CA THR A 161 22.86 -2.57 -4.80
C THR A 161 24.36 -2.77 -5.03
N LEU A 162 25.14 -1.69 -5.02
CA LEU A 162 26.60 -1.75 -5.12
C LEU A 162 27.25 -2.54 -3.97
N VAL A 163 26.78 -2.35 -2.74
CA VAL A 163 27.28 -3.11 -1.58
C VAL A 163 26.94 -4.61 -1.69
N ARG A 164 25.79 -4.96 -2.27
CA ARG A 164 25.42 -6.36 -2.50
C ARG A 164 26.27 -7.05 -3.56
N HIS A 165 26.69 -6.35 -4.61
CA HIS A 165 27.59 -6.87 -5.65
C HIS A 165 29.05 -6.96 -5.23
N ARG A 166 29.42 -6.42 -4.05
CA ARG A 166 30.78 -6.46 -3.51
C ARG A 166 31.09 -7.74 -2.71
N ARG A 167 30.09 -8.60 -2.46
CA ARG A 167 30.26 -9.94 -1.89
C ARG A 167 30.18 -10.96 -3.01
#